data_AF-A0A226DRY2-F1
#
_entry.id   AF-A0A226DRY2-F1
#
_cell.length_a   1.000
_cell.length_b   1.000
_cell.length_c   1.000
_cell.angle_alpha   90.00
_cell.angle_beta   90.00
_cell.angle_gamma   90.00
#
_symmetry.space_group_name_H-M   'P 1'
#
loop_
_entity.id
_entity.type
_entity.pdbx_description
1 polymer ?
#
loop_
_entity_poly.entity_id
_entity_poly.type
_entity_poly.pdbx_seq_one_letter_code
_entity_poly.pdbx_strand_id
1 'polypeptide(L)'
;MWEDEALHFLRRAVSSVQRNSAWCAYCFEYDAKSQSIQALSGARWQYRLYKLICFCFTFPIFPAFVARCYYLARMVQSNRDNPMVFVTYVGTLVIFGFLPLSWFLMRPFKAKKYVTFFKATISLEKALHDLLPHVDNQDLEIRNAIRVITNFFRNLLKTTETIIPLLFLPICFLPSTNPIYVAVNDIRHIEERYTPAACVAFLVVFGFLTFMGALFLFSVETICILISGYGVGCLYLWTLVIIPPDRELWGNTRNQVRHGIIRNKEPVVSWGKVRNRMVKKLPRKLGSGGKLQNPRAIKNPSCKTRLPFPLNLYIYKCLRILSIIHSEIAHDFVSTCLHHFYCVAASTIALYFLVVGFSNDFATSHSLLLRSLCITLLILCVVVEWFTVSFVSKGSSASRLFLQRMYKLYGRRKYERKVLRSQTPNSVNLEFMGSVETIRDGIQAKYFLNYLSRVSEITVSLLLGL
;
A
#
# COMPACT_ATOMS: atom_id res chain seq x y z
N MET A 1 9.28 -12.41 6.02
CA MET A 1 9.90 -12.00 4.73
C MET A 1 9.94 -10.49 4.55
N TRP A 2 8.89 -9.76 4.94
CA TRP A 2 8.84 -8.29 4.96
C TRP A 2 8.37 -7.73 6.32
N GLU A 3 8.33 -8.58 7.34
CA GLU A 3 7.89 -8.27 8.69
C GLU A 3 8.70 -7.13 9.33
N ASP A 4 10.03 -7.21 9.29
CA ASP A 4 10.91 -6.26 9.97
C ASP A 4 10.75 -4.84 9.39
N GLU A 5 10.71 -4.73 8.06
CA GLU A 5 10.45 -3.46 7.39
C GLU A 5 9.03 -2.94 7.67
N ALA A 6 8.02 -3.82 7.67
CA ALA A 6 6.65 -3.43 7.98
C ALA A 6 6.53 -2.89 9.42
N LEU A 7 7.14 -3.57 10.40
CA LEU A 7 7.20 -3.12 11.80
C LEU A 7 7.96 -1.80 11.92
N HIS A 8 9.06 -1.62 11.19
CA HIS A 8 9.81 -0.37 11.16
C HIS A 8 8.95 0.80 10.64
N PHE A 9 8.30 0.62 9.48
CA PHE A 9 7.40 1.62 8.91
C PHE A 9 6.23 1.94 9.84
N LEU A 10 5.72 0.92 10.51
CA LEU A 10 4.59 1.07 11.41
C LEU A 10 4.94 1.84 12.68
N ARG A 11 6.08 1.49 13.31
CA ARG A 11 6.62 2.26 14.44
C ARG A 11 6.80 3.72 14.05
N ARG A 12 7.35 3.98 12.87
CA ARG A 12 7.54 5.33 12.33
C ARG A 12 6.21 6.06 12.15
N ALA A 13 5.19 5.42 11.57
CA ALA A 13 3.86 5.98 11.39
C ALA A 13 3.17 6.31 12.73
N VAL A 14 3.25 5.43 13.73
CA VAL A 14 2.71 5.71 15.09
C VAL A 14 3.40 6.92 15.70
N SER A 15 4.74 6.98 15.65
CA SER A 15 5.48 8.14 16.13
C SER A 15 5.12 9.41 15.38
N SER A 16 4.81 9.33 14.09
CA SER A 16 4.35 10.47 13.28
C SER A 16 3.01 11.02 13.78
N VAL A 17 2.01 10.14 14.00
CA VAL A 17 0.70 10.53 14.59
C VAL A 17 0.89 11.16 15.97
N GLN A 18 1.75 10.57 16.80
CA GLN A 18 2.04 11.09 18.13
C GLN A 18 2.69 12.49 18.06
N ARG A 19 3.70 12.70 17.21
CA ARG A 19 4.33 14.03 17.04
C ARG A 19 3.36 15.06 16.46
N ASN A 20 2.62 14.72 15.43
CA ASN A 20 1.66 15.63 14.77
C ASN A 20 0.46 15.98 15.66
N SER A 21 0.21 15.19 16.72
CA SER A 21 -0.77 15.49 17.75
C SER A 21 -0.16 16.06 19.04
N ALA A 22 1.12 16.44 19.03
CA ALA A 22 1.88 16.88 20.20
C ALA A 22 1.77 15.91 21.40
N TRP A 23 1.68 14.61 21.13
CA TRP A 23 1.49 13.52 22.09
C TRP A 23 0.19 13.59 22.89
N CYS A 24 -0.78 14.36 22.41
CA CYS A 24 -2.03 14.60 23.10
C CYS A 24 -3.18 13.73 22.55
N ALA A 25 -3.18 13.40 21.25
CA ALA A 25 -4.32 12.76 20.61
C ALA A 25 -3.92 11.61 19.66
N TYR A 26 -3.97 10.37 20.16
CA TYR A 26 -3.67 9.18 19.35
C TYR A 26 -4.46 7.95 19.85
N CYS A 27 -4.65 6.98 18.95
CA CYS A 27 -5.36 5.72 19.25
C CYS A 27 -4.45 4.49 19.33
N PHE A 28 -3.19 4.62 18.89
CA PHE A 28 -2.21 3.54 18.90
C PHE A 28 -0.93 3.95 19.61
N GLU A 29 -0.32 3.01 20.33
CA GLU A 29 0.99 3.13 20.94
C GLU A 29 1.86 1.95 20.51
N TYR A 30 3.14 2.19 20.29
CA TYR A 30 4.09 1.14 19.99
C TYR A 30 4.77 0.69 21.28
N ASP A 31 4.56 -0.55 21.70
CA ASP A 31 5.20 -1.11 22.87
C ASP A 31 6.55 -1.74 22.49
N ALA A 32 7.63 -1.08 22.92
CA ALA A 32 9.00 -1.53 22.67
C ALA A 32 9.32 -2.89 23.29
N LYS A 33 8.63 -3.31 24.35
CA LYS A 33 8.86 -4.62 25.00
C LYS A 33 8.29 -5.75 24.16
N SER A 34 7.04 -5.61 23.70
CA SER A 34 6.40 -6.61 22.85
C SER A 34 6.71 -6.46 21.35
N GLN A 35 7.46 -5.41 20.96
CA GLN A 35 7.70 -5.04 19.56
C GLN A 35 6.40 -4.97 18.74
N SER A 36 5.31 -4.51 19.38
CA SER A 36 3.98 -4.59 18.79
C SER A 36 3.17 -3.32 19.04
N ILE A 37 2.26 -3.00 18.10
CA ILE A 37 1.26 -1.97 18.36
C ILE A 37 0.27 -2.45 19.42
N GLN A 38 -0.16 -1.52 20.26
CA GLN A 38 -1.28 -1.66 21.17
C GLN A 38 -2.31 -0.55 20.90
N ALA A 39 -3.59 -0.91 20.95
CA ALA A 39 -4.68 0.07 20.95
C ALA A 39 -4.79 0.68 22.36
N LEU A 40 -4.96 1.99 22.45
CA LEU A 40 -5.13 2.63 23.76
C LEU A 40 -6.46 2.21 24.39
N SER A 41 -6.45 2.01 25.70
CA SER A 41 -7.66 1.81 26.47
C SER A 41 -8.56 3.05 26.38
N GLY A 42 -9.88 2.82 26.33
CA GLY A 42 -10.89 3.88 26.30
C GLY A 42 -10.81 4.88 27.46
N ALA A 43 -10.21 4.47 28.58
CA ALA A 43 -10.07 5.30 29.77
C ALA A 43 -8.94 6.34 29.68
N ARG A 44 -7.94 6.15 28.83
CA ARG A 44 -6.77 7.05 28.74
C ARG A 44 -7.17 8.40 28.14
N TRP A 45 -6.65 9.47 28.74
CA TRP A 45 -6.90 10.86 28.30
C TRP A 45 -6.58 11.07 26.81
N GLN A 46 -5.46 10.52 26.33
CA GLN A 46 -5.02 10.71 24.94
C GLN A 46 -6.04 10.18 23.92
N TYR A 47 -6.69 9.06 24.24
CA TYR A 47 -7.72 8.49 23.39
C TYR A 47 -9.04 9.27 23.45
N ARG A 48 -9.38 9.84 24.61
CA ARG A 48 -10.55 10.74 24.74
C ARG A 48 -10.35 12.02 23.93
N LEU A 49 -9.15 12.58 23.95
CA LEU A 49 -8.81 13.76 23.15
C LEU A 49 -8.78 13.43 21.65
N TYR A 50 -8.27 12.26 21.26
CA TYR A 50 -8.40 11.74 19.88
C TYR A 50 -9.86 11.72 19.42
N LYS A 51 -10.77 11.15 20.23
CA LYS A 51 -12.21 11.13 19.93
C LYS A 51 -12.79 12.54 19.80
N LEU A 52 -12.42 13.45 20.71
CA LEU A 52 -12.89 14.83 20.66
C LEU A 52 -12.46 15.51 19.36
N ILE A 53 -11.20 15.37 18.95
CA ILE A 53 -10.70 15.93 17.69
C ILE A 53 -11.44 15.32 16.50
N CYS A 54 -11.65 14.00 16.47
CA CYS A 54 -12.42 13.36 15.40
C CYS A 54 -13.89 13.85 15.35
N PHE A 55 -14.53 14.08 16.51
CA PHE A 55 -15.85 14.69 16.58
C PHE A 55 -15.85 16.13 16.05
N CYS A 56 -14.82 16.93 16.37
CA CYS A 56 -14.64 18.26 15.80
C CYS A 56 -14.47 18.22 14.27
N PHE A 57 -13.74 17.25 13.73
CA PHE A 57 -13.68 17.09 12.27
C PHE A 57 -15.04 16.73 11.65
N THR A 58 -15.80 15.86 12.32
CA THR A 58 -17.06 15.31 11.80
C THR A 58 -18.21 16.31 11.83
N PHE A 59 -18.40 17.02 12.94
CA PHE A 59 -19.63 17.79 13.17
C PHE A 59 -19.50 19.29 12.84
N PRO A 60 -18.50 20.04 13.33
CA PRO A 60 -18.35 21.44 12.94
C PRO A 60 -17.52 21.61 11.66
N ILE A 61 -16.35 20.97 11.55
CA ILE A 61 -15.39 21.30 10.48
C ILE A 61 -15.88 20.79 9.12
N PHE A 62 -16.26 19.51 9.00
CA PHE A 62 -16.69 18.96 7.72
C PHE A 62 -17.91 19.71 7.11
N PRO A 63 -19.01 19.95 7.84
CA PRO A 63 -20.12 20.73 7.31
C PRO A 63 -19.74 22.18 6.95
N ALA A 64 -18.85 22.82 7.71
CA ALA A 64 -18.35 24.15 7.36
C ALA A 64 -17.59 24.15 6.03
N PHE A 65 -16.75 23.14 5.79
CA PHE A 65 -16.03 22.97 4.54
C PHE A 65 -16.98 22.67 3.36
N VAL A 66 -18.00 21.84 3.56
CA VAL A 66 -19.03 21.56 2.53
C VAL A 66 -19.85 22.81 2.21
N ALA A 67 -20.31 23.54 3.23
CA ALA A 67 -21.04 24.79 3.06
C ALA A 67 -20.18 25.82 2.32
N ARG A 68 -18.88 25.90 2.64
CA ARG A 68 -17.95 26.78 1.93
C ARG A 68 -17.74 26.35 0.47
N CYS A 69 -17.61 25.05 0.19
CA CYS A 69 -17.57 24.55 -1.18
C CYS A 69 -18.80 24.97 -1.98
N TYR A 70 -19.99 24.84 -1.40
CA TYR A 70 -21.24 25.27 -2.02
C TYR A 70 -21.27 26.79 -2.28
N TYR A 71 -20.88 27.59 -1.28
CA TYR A 71 -20.80 29.03 -1.40
C TYR A 71 -19.84 29.46 -2.51
N LEU A 72 -18.63 28.88 -2.54
CA LEU A 72 -17.64 29.17 -3.57
C LEU A 72 -18.14 28.75 -4.95
N ALA A 73 -18.78 27.59 -5.09
CA ALA A 73 -19.37 27.13 -6.35
C ALA A 73 -20.40 28.13 -6.91
N ARG A 74 -21.15 28.82 -6.05
CA ARG A 74 -22.11 29.86 -6.44
C ARG A 74 -21.44 31.20 -6.79
N MET A 75 -20.36 31.56 -6.11
CA MET A 75 -19.66 32.84 -6.28
C MET A 75 -18.65 32.88 -7.44
N VAL A 76 -18.38 31.74 -8.07
CA VAL A 76 -17.37 31.53 -9.12
C VAL A 76 -17.49 32.47 -10.35
N GLN A 77 -18.58 33.23 -10.48
CA GLN A 77 -18.82 34.16 -11.59
C GLN A 77 -18.16 35.55 -11.44
N SER A 78 -17.78 36.03 -10.24
CA SER A 78 -17.49 37.48 -10.07
C SER A 78 -16.03 37.93 -9.97
N ASN A 79 -15.09 37.18 -9.37
CA ASN A 79 -13.64 37.45 -9.37
C ASN A 79 -12.96 36.30 -8.60
N ARG A 80 -12.08 35.51 -9.23
CA ARG A 80 -11.67 34.19 -8.67
C ARG A 80 -10.34 34.23 -7.90
N ASP A 81 -10.39 34.01 -6.59
CA ASP A 81 -9.25 33.51 -5.81
C ASP A 81 -9.08 31.99 -6.00
N ASN A 82 -8.57 31.59 -7.17
CA ASN A 82 -8.38 30.19 -7.55
C ASN A 82 -7.70 29.31 -6.46
N PRO A 83 -6.66 29.78 -5.73
CA PRO A 83 -6.01 28.97 -4.70
C PRO A 83 -6.94 28.59 -3.54
N MET A 84 -7.81 29.49 -3.09
CA MET A 84 -8.71 29.27 -1.96
C MET A 84 -9.76 28.21 -2.31
N VAL A 85 -10.30 28.29 -3.53
CA VAL A 85 -11.28 27.32 -4.05
C VAL A 85 -10.66 25.92 -4.13
N PHE A 86 -9.45 25.82 -4.68
CA PHE A 86 -8.72 24.55 -4.73
C PHE A 86 -8.48 23.96 -3.34
N VAL A 87 -7.92 24.75 -2.41
CA VAL A 87 -7.63 24.31 -1.03
C VAL A 87 -8.90 23.84 -0.32
N THR A 88 -10.02 24.56 -0.50
CA THR A 88 -11.29 24.20 0.14
C THR A 88 -11.83 22.88 -0.41
N TYR A 89 -11.83 22.68 -1.73
CA TYR A 89 -12.30 21.42 -2.33
C TYR A 89 -11.43 20.23 -1.94
N VAL A 90 -10.10 20.37 -2.04
CA VAL A 90 -9.16 19.30 -1.65
C VAL A 90 -9.27 19.02 -0.16
N GLY A 91 -9.31 20.05 0.68
CA GLY A 91 -9.48 19.91 2.13
C GLY A 91 -10.78 19.19 2.49
N THR A 92 -11.88 19.51 1.81
CA THR A 92 -13.17 18.82 2.00
C THR A 92 -13.07 17.34 1.62
N LEU A 93 -12.41 17.02 0.51
CA LEU A 93 -12.23 15.65 0.05
C LEU A 93 -11.36 14.83 1.01
N VAL A 94 -10.27 15.42 1.54
CA VAL A 94 -9.42 14.79 2.56
C VAL A 94 -10.22 14.52 3.83
N ILE A 95 -10.96 15.50 4.34
CA ILE A 95 -11.80 15.30 5.53
C ILE A 95 -12.83 14.19 5.26
N PHE A 96 -13.47 14.19 4.08
CA PHE A 96 -14.41 13.16 3.68
C PHE A 96 -13.78 11.75 3.63
N GLY A 97 -12.52 11.63 3.18
CA GLY A 97 -11.71 10.40 3.22
C GLY A 97 -11.42 9.91 4.64
N PHE A 98 -11.18 10.85 5.55
CA PHE A 98 -10.88 10.60 6.95
C PHE A 98 -12.10 10.19 7.79
N LEU A 99 -13.32 10.66 7.49
CA LEU A 99 -14.51 10.42 8.31
C LEU A 99 -14.79 8.92 8.56
N PRO A 100 -14.81 8.02 7.56
CA PRO A 100 -15.03 6.60 7.81
C PRO A 100 -13.92 5.97 8.66
N LEU A 101 -12.67 6.37 8.45
CA LEU A 101 -11.50 5.86 9.19
C LEU A 101 -11.58 6.28 10.66
N SER A 102 -11.80 7.56 10.92
CA SER A 102 -11.91 8.11 12.27
C SER A 102 -13.10 7.51 13.01
N TRP A 103 -14.27 7.42 12.38
CA TRP A 103 -15.45 6.79 12.97
C TRP A 103 -15.20 5.33 13.40
N PHE A 104 -14.44 4.57 12.60
CA PHE A 104 -14.00 3.23 12.95
C PHE A 104 -13.07 3.24 14.17
N LEU A 105 -12.02 4.08 14.16
CA LEU A 105 -10.98 4.16 15.19
C LEU A 105 -11.46 4.76 16.52
N MET A 106 -12.51 5.60 16.49
CA MET A 106 -13.17 6.13 17.68
C MET A 106 -13.87 5.06 18.52
N ARG A 107 -14.06 3.85 18.00
CA ARG A 107 -14.62 2.73 18.77
C ARG A 107 -13.46 1.88 19.33
N PRO A 108 -13.24 1.82 20.65
CA PRO A 108 -12.05 1.18 21.22
C PRO A 108 -11.99 -0.32 20.90
N PHE A 109 -13.15 -1.00 20.87
CA PHE A 109 -13.24 -2.39 20.46
C PHE A 109 -12.80 -2.60 18.99
N LYS A 110 -13.17 -1.69 18.08
CA LYS A 110 -12.77 -1.75 16.67
C LYS A 110 -11.29 -1.43 16.47
N ALA A 111 -10.76 -0.43 17.18
CA ALA A 111 -9.32 -0.16 17.20
C ALA A 111 -8.52 -1.38 17.72
N LYS A 112 -9.00 -2.04 18.79
CA LYS A 112 -8.40 -3.28 19.30
C LYS A 112 -8.49 -4.42 18.27
N LYS A 113 -9.65 -4.60 17.63
CA LYS A 113 -9.86 -5.58 16.54
C LYS A 113 -8.83 -5.37 15.42
N TYR A 114 -8.58 -4.11 15.03
CA TYR A 114 -7.59 -3.77 14.00
C TYR A 114 -6.16 -4.13 14.39
N VAL A 115 -5.76 -3.85 15.63
CA VAL A 115 -4.45 -4.28 16.16
C VAL A 115 -4.34 -5.79 16.22
N THR A 116 -5.40 -6.49 16.65
CA THR A 116 -5.44 -7.96 16.66
C THR A 116 -5.26 -8.52 15.26
N PHE A 117 -5.89 -7.92 14.25
CA PHE A 117 -5.69 -8.34 12.87
C PHE A 117 -4.26 -8.15 12.38
N PHE A 118 -3.66 -6.99 12.63
CA PHE A 118 -2.27 -6.75 12.27
C PHE A 118 -1.33 -7.77 12.94
N LYS A 119 -1.54 -8.07 14.23
CA LYS A 119 -0.81 -9.11 14.95
C LYS A 119 -1.03 -10.50 14.35
N ALA A 120 -2.26 -10.83 13.95
CA ALA A 120 -2.58 -12.09 13.29
C ALA A 120 -1.86 -12.21 11.93
N THR A 121 -1.79 -11.12 11.15
CA THR A 121 -1.03 -11.09 9.89
C THR A 121 0.45 -11.34 10.10
N ILE A 122 1.08 -10.66 11.07
CA ILE A 122 2.49 -10.91 11.43
C ILE A 122 2.70 -12.34 11.90
N SER A 123 1.86 -12.83 12.81
CA SER A 123 1.98 -14.18 13.34
C SER A 123 1.86 -15.23 12.24
N LEU A 124 0.99 -14.99 11.27
CA LEU A 124 0.84 -15.87 10.12
C LEU A 124 2.06 -15.80 9.19
N GLU A 125 2.61 -14.61 8.93
CA GLU A 125 3.84 -14.46 8.18
C GLU A 125 5.01 -15.20 8.84
N LYS A 126 5.15 -15.09 10.17
CA LYS A 126 6.14 -15.87 10.95
C LYS A 126 5.95 -17.36 10.78
N ALA A 127 4.72 -17.85 10.98
CA ALA A 127 4.42 -19.26 10.81
C ALA A 127 4.73 -19.76 9.38
N LEU A 128 4.48 -18.94 8.36
CA LEU A 128 4.84 -19.25 6.97
C LEU A 128 6.35 -19.27 6.76
N HIS A 129 7.09 -18.37 7.42
CA HIS A 129 8.55 -18.34 7.39
C HIS A 129 9.16 -19.57 8.06
N ASP A 130 8.66 -19.97 9.22
CA ASP A 130 9.13 -21.14 9.96
C ASP A 130 8.87 -22.46 9.21
N LEU A 131 7.77 -22.52 8.44
CA LEU A 131 7.47 -23.68 7.57
C LEU A 131 8.43 -23.78 6.39
N LEU A 132 9.06 -22.68 6.00
CA LEU A 132 9.88 -22.55 4.81
C LEU A 132 11.18 -21.78 5.10
N PRO A 133 12.04 -22.27 6.03
CA PRO A 133 13.23 -21.56 6.48
C PRO A 133 14.31 -21.43 5.38
N HIS A 134 14.15 -22.16 4.28
CA HIS A 134 15.06 -22.16 3.14
C HIS A 134 14.41 -21.59 1.86
N VAL A 135 13.37 -20.77 2.00
CA VAL A 135 12.93 -19.94 0.87
C VAL A 135 14.07 -18.97 0.57
N ASP A 136 14.86 -19.36 -0.40
CA ASP A 136 16.01 -18.62 -0.85
C ASP A 136 15.51 -17.28 -1.39
N ASN A 137 15.83 -16.17 -0.71
CA ASN A 137 15.62 -14.79 -1.17
C ASN A 137 16.39 -14.47 -2.48
N GLN A 138 16.87 -15.51 -3.17
CA GLN A 138 17.56 -15.48 -4.44
C GLN A 138 16.61 -15.43 -5.62
N ASP A 139 15.31 -15.72 -5.45
CA ASP A 139 14.36 -15.50 -6.55
C ASP A 139 14.28 -14.00 -6.87
N LEU A 140 14.70 -13.66 -8.09
CA LEU A 140 14.74 -12.29 -8.58
C LEU A 140 13.35 -11.66 -8.56
N GLU A 141 12.29 -12.42 -8.83
CA GLU A 141 10.91 -11.91 -8.83
C GLU A 141 10.46 -11.49 -7.43
N ILE A 142 10.73 -12.33 -6.42
CA ILE A 142 10.39 -12.07 -5.03
C ILE A 142 11.18 -10.86 -4.52
N ARG A 143 12.49 -10.81 -4.79
CA ARG A 143 13.35 -9.67 -4.41
C ARG A 143 12.89 -8.37 -5.05
N ASN A 144 12.50 -8.40 -6.32
CA ASN A 144 11.97 -7.24 -7.01
C ASN A 144 10.62 -6.81 -6.41
N ALA A 145 9.74 -7.75 -6.08
CA ALA A 145 8.47 -7.46 -5.42
C ALA A 145 8.68 -6.78 -4.05
N ILE A 146 9.55 -7.33 -3.20
CA ILE A 146 9.90 -6.73 -1.89
C ILE A 146 10.47 -5.32 -2.09
N ARG A 147 11.39 -5.13 -3.04
CA ARG A 147 11.97 -3.81 -3.33
C ARG A 147 10.91 -2.80 -3.73
N VAL A 148 9.97 -3.17 -4.61
CA VAL A 148 8.90 -2.27 -5.05
C VAL A 148 7.98 -1.90 -3.89
N ILE A 149 7.57 -2.87 -3.07
CA ILE A 149 6.73 -2.64 -1.89
C ILE A 149 7.45 -1.71 -0.89
N THR A 150 8.69 -2.03 -0.52
CA THR A 150 9.49 -1.23 0.42
C THR A 150 9.71 0.19 -0.10
N ASN A 151 10.02 0.35 -1.38
CA ASN A 151 10.20 1.68 -1.98
C ASN A 151 8.90 2.48 -1.97
N PHE A 152 7.77 1.84 -2.26
CA PHE A 152 6.46 2.50 -2.18
C PHE A 152 6.19 3.03 -0.77
N PHE A 153 6.26 2.20 0.26
CA PHE A 153 5.97 2.64 1.64
C PHE A 153 6.98 3.66 2.16
N ARG A 154 8.26 3.52 1.79
CA ARG A 154 9.28 4.52 2.09
C ARG A 154 8.94 5.87 1.48
N ASN A 155 8.53 5.88 0.21
CA ASN A 155 8.16 7.11 -0.49
C ASN A 155 6.86 7.69 0.07
N LEU A 156 5.86 6.86 0.37
CA LEU A 156 4.61 7.29 1.00
C LEU A 156 4.87 7.99 2.34
N LEU A 157 5.67 7.37 3.22
CA LEU A 157 6.05 7.96 4.51
C LEU A 157 6.90 9.22 4.36
N LYS A 158 7.85 9.24 3.42
CA LYS A 158 8.67 10.44 3.14
C LYS A 158 7.80 11.59 2.64
N THR A 159 6.87 11.32 1.73
CA THR A 159 5.95 12.32 1.22
C THR A 159 5.06 12.87 2.34
N THR A 160 4.46 12.00 3.14
CA THR A 160 3.53 12.40 4.22
C THR A 160 4.22 13.10 5.39
N GLU A 161 5.45 12.73 5.74
CA GLU A 161 6.18 13.31 6.87
C GLU A 161 7.04 14.52 6.51
N THR A 162 7.43 14.69 5.24
CA THR A 162 8.38 15.74 4.84
C THR A 162 7.80 16.67 3.78
N ILE A 163 7.24 16.12 2.71
CA ILE A 163 6.76 16.93 1.57
C ILE A 163 5.44 17.62 1.91
N ILE A 164 4.46 16.88 2.45
CA ILE A 164 3.14 17.42 2.78
C ILE A 164 3.21 18.56 3.80
N PRO A 165 3.96 18.47 4.92
CA PRO A 165 4.10 19.59 5.84
C PRO A 165 4.70 20.83 5.16
N LEU A 166 5.72 20.67 4.32
CA LEU A 166 6.33 21.79 3.59
C LEU A 166 5.33 22.48 2.67
N LEU A 167 4.49 21.68 1.97
CA LEU A 167 3.44 22.18 1.09
C LEU A 167 2.31 22.87 1.85
N PHE A 168 2.02 22.46 3.08
CA PHE A 168 0.97 23.06 3.91
C PHE A 168 1.35 24.36 4.60
N LEU A 169 2.63 24.65 4.83
CA LEU A 169 3.05 25.92 5.43
C LEU A 169 2.46 27.14 4.70
N PRO A 170 2.65 27.32 3.38
CA PRO A 170 2.06 28.47 2.68
C PRO A 170 0.53 28.40 2.67
N ILE A 171 -0.08 27.22 2.56
CA ILE A 171 -1.54 27.09 2.60
C ILE A 171 -2.11 27.60 3.93
N CYS A 172 -1.44 27.27 5.05
CA CYS A 172 -1.92 27.58 6.39
C CYS A 172 -1.60 29.01 6.83
N PHE A 173 -0.50 29.60 6.36
CA PHE A 173 -0.03 30.91 6.85
C PHE A 173 -0.17 32.05 5.84
N LEU A 174 -0.79 31.84 4.68
CA LEU A 174 -1.22 32.93 3.81
C LEU A 174 -2.69 33.32 4.12
N PRO A 175 -3.01 34.63 4.23
CA PRO A 175 -4.36 35.10 4.53
C PRO A 175 -5.41 34.60 3.53
N SER A 176 -5.05 34.54 2.24
CA SER A 176 -5.97 34.18 1.16
C SER A 176 -6.24 32.68 1.02
N THR A 177 -5.38 31.82 1.58
CA THR A 177 -5.50 30.36 1.41
C THR A 177 -5.95 29.62 2.65
N ASN A 178 -5.77 30.20 3.85
CA ASN A 178 -6.18 29.54 5.08
C ASN A 178 -7.72 29.51 5.19
N PRO A 179 -8.36 28.34 5.10
CA PRO A 179 -9.82 28.24 5.06
C PRO A 179 -10.48 28.71 6.36
N ILE A 180 -9.83 28.52 7.51
CA ILE A 180 -10.35 28.94 8.81
C ILE A 180 -10.24 30.45 8.96
N TYR A 181 -9.07 31.03 8.66
CA TYR A 181 -8.88 32.47 8.73
C TYR A 181 -9.85 33.19 7.80
N VAL A 182 -9.97 32.75 6.54
CA VAL A 182 -10.90 33.32 5.57
C VAL A 182 -12.35 33.22 6.06
N ALA A 183 -12.78 32.05 6.55
CA ALA A 183 -14.15 31.89 7.05
C ALA A 183 -14.45 32.80 8.25
N VAL A 184 -13.49 32.98 9.17
CA VAL A 184 -13.67 33.88 10.31
C VAL A 184 -13.63 35.35 9.89
N ASN A 185 -12.73 35.71 8.96
CA ASN A 185 -12.65 37.05 8.41
C ASN A 185 -13.97 37.44 7.71
N ASP A 186 -14.55 36.55 6.91
CA ASP A 186 -15.83 36.79 6.22
C ASP A 186 -17.00 37.01 7.20
N ILE A 187 -16.99 36.39 8.38
CA ILE A 187 -18.06 36.53 9.39
C ILE A 187 -17.85 37.76 10.27
N ARG A 188 -16.59 38.08 10.60
CA ARG A 188 -16.25 39.07 11.64
C ARG A 188 -15.65 40.36 11.10
N HIS A 189 -15.34 40.42 9.81
CA HIS A 189 -14.62 41.52 9.17
C HIS A 189 -13.35 41.88 9.96
N ILE A 190 -12.49 40.88 10.23
CA ILE A 190 -11.31 41.05 11.10
C ILE A 190 -10.39 42.14 10.54
N GLU A 191 -10.13 42.10 9.24
CA GLU A 191 -9.23 43.03 8.56
C GLU A 191 -9.71 44.48 8.57
N GLU A 192 -11.03 44.71 8.62
CA GLU A 192 -11.62 46.05 8.71
C GLU A 192 -11.61 46.60 10.15
N ARG A 193 -11.76 45.72 11.15
CA ARG A 193 -11.98 46.12 12.55
C ARG A 193 -10.71 46.22 13.38
N TYR A 194 -9.68 45.46 13.06
CA TYR A 194 -8.49 45.33 13.91
C TYR A 194 -7.23 45.87 13.23
N THR A 195 -6.20 46.15 14.04
CA THR A 195 -4.91 46.59 13.53
C THR A 195 -4.21 45.46 12.76
N PRO A 196 -3.32 45.77 11.80
CA PRO A 196 -2.58 44.74 11.05
C PRO A 196 -1.83 43.74 11.94
N ALA A 197 -1.30 44.19 13.08
CA ALA A 197 -0.63 43.31 14.05
C ALA A 197 -1.58 42.28 14.66
N ALA A 198 -2.82 42.68 14.98
CA ALA A 198 -3.84 41.76 15.47
C ALA A 198 -4.28 40.76 14.38
N CYS A 199 -4.43 41.21 13.12
CA CYS A 199 -4.74 40.33 11.99
C CYS A 199 -3.65 39.26 11.80
N VAL A 200 -2.37 39.64 11.88
CA VAL A 200 -1.23 38.69 11.84
C VAL A 200 -1.30 37.72 13.01
N ALA A 201 -1.63 38.18 14.22
CA ALA A 201 -1.78 37.29 15.37
C ALA A 201 -2.91 36.26 15.16
N PHE A 202 -4.07 36.69 14.64
CA PHE A 202 -5.16 35.78 14.27
C PHE A 202 -4.74 34.77 13.20
N LEU A 203 -4.03 35.23 12.16
CA LEU A 203 -3.52 34.38 11.09
C LEU A 203 -2.55 33.33 11.62
N VAL A 204 -1.64 33.69 12.52
CA VAL A 204 -0.70 32.74 13.13
C VAL A 204 -1.45 31.69 13.96
N VAL A 205 -2.43 32.10 14.76
CA VAL A 205 -3.23 31.18 15.58
C VAL A 205 -4.04 30.21 14.70
N PHE A 206 -4.81 30.73 13.74
CA PHE A 206 -5.60 29.89 12.85
C PHE A 206 -4.72 29.07 11.89
N GLY A 207 -3.58 29.62 11.46
CA GLY A 207 -2.59 28.90 10.66
C GLY A 207 -2.02 27.70 11.37
N PHE A 208 -1.66 27.87 12.65
CA PHE A 208 -1.20 26.76 13.47
C PHE A 208 -2.28 25.68 13.66
N LEU A 209 -3.53 26.08 13.94
CA LEU A 209 -4.65 25.13 14.09
C LEU A 209 -4.93 24.35 12.80
N THR A 210 -5.00 25.05 11.65
CA THR A 210 -5.19 24.40 10.33
C THR A 210 -4.03 23.45 10.02
N PHE A 211 -2.80 23.88 10.27
CA PHE A 211 -1.60 23.09 10.00
C PHE A 211 -1.56 21.81 10.84
N MET A 212 -1.72 21.92 12.16
CA MET A 212 -1.74 20.77 13.06
C MET A 212 -2.91 19.83 12.76
N GLY A 213 -4.09 20.38 12.46
CA GLY A 213 -5.25 19.61 12.05
C GLY A 213 -4.98 18.79 10.78
N ALA A 214 -4.42 19.41 9.74
CA ALA A 214 -4.08 18.74 8.50
C ALA A 214 -3.03 17.64 8.72
N LEU A 215 -1.94 17.93 9.44
CA LEU A 215 -0.89 16.95 9.76
C LEU A 215 -1.43 15.75 10.54
N PHE A 216 -2.36 15.99 11.47
CA PHE A 216 -3.04 14.95 12.20
C PHE A 216 -3.87 14.04 11.27
N LEU A 217 -4.72 14.62 10.42
CA LEU A 217 -5.54 13.87 9.46
C LEU A 217 -4.67 12.96 8.59
N PHE A 218 -3.66 13.52 7.90
CA PHE A 218 -2.79 12.76 7.02
C PHE A 218 -2.01 11.66 7.74
N SER A 219 -1.56 11.90 8.98
CA SER A 219 -0.85 10.87 9.75
C SER A 219 -1.74 9.67 10.09
N VAL A 220 -3.02 9.92 10.41
CA VAL A 220 -4.00 8.87 10.72
C VAL A 220 -4.39 8.10 9.46
N GLU A 221 -4.57 8.78 8.33
CA GLU A 221 -4.80 8.10 7.04
C GLU A 221 -3.60 7.23 6.64
N THR A 222 -2.39 7.74 6.83
CA THR A 222 -1.15 7.05 6.48
C THR A 222 -0.98 5.75 7.25
N ILE A 223 -1.27 5.72 8.56
CA ILE A 223 -1.18 4.48 9.34
C ILE A 223 -2.22 3.44 8.89
N CYS A 224 -3.44 3.88 8.54
CA CYS A 224 -4.47 3.00 7.98
C CYS A 224 -4.05 2.40 6.64
N ILE A 225 -3.51 3.22 5.73
CA ILE A 225 -3.00 2.78 4.42
C ILE A 225 -1.84 1.78 4.62
N LEU A 226 -0.94 2.05 5.57
CA LEU A 226 0.20 1.19 5.85
C LEU A 226 -0.22 -0.21 6.32
N ILE A 227 -1.15 -0.30 7.28
CA ILE A 227 -1.61 -1.59 7.81
C ILE A 227 -2.41 -2.37 6.76
N SER A 228 -3.31 -1.70 6.01
CA SER A 228 -4.07 -2.35 4.94
C SER A 228 -3.16 -2.80 3.80
N GLY A 229 -2.24 -1.95 3.38
CA GLY A 229 -1.28 -2.24 2.32
C GLY A 229 -0.26 -3.31 2.72
N TYR A 230 0.10 -3.42 4.01
CA TYR A 230 0.94 -4.51 4.52
C TYR A 230 0.32 -5.88 4.24
N GLY A 231 -0.98 -6.01 4.51
CA GLY A 231 -1.73 -7.21 4.21
C GLY A 231 -1.69 -7.67 2.76
N VAL A 232 -1.98 -6.73 1.86
CA VAL A 232 -1.94 -6.97 0.42
C VAL A 232 -0.54 -7.35 -0.04
N GLY A 233 0.48 -6.64 0.48
CA GLY A 233 1.89 -6.96 0.23
C GLY A 233 2.26 -8.37 0.68
N CYS A 234 1.89 -8.74 1.91
CA CYS A 234 2.12 -10.08 2.47
C CYS A 234 1.44 -11.17 1.63
N LEU A 235 0.17 -10.98 1.27
CA LEU A 235 -0.57 -11.91 0.40
C LEU A 235 0.12 -12.11 -0.94
N TYR A 236 0.50 -11.03 -1.61
CA TYR A 236 1.16 -11.10 -2.91
C TYR A 236 2.52 -11.81 -2.82
N LEU A 237 3.35 -11.39 -1.86
CA LEU A 237 4.69 -11.92 -1.65
C LEU A 237 4.68 -13.42 -1.36
N TRP A 238 3.85 -13.88 -0.43
CA TRP A 238 3.76 -15.31 -0.12
C TRP A 238 3.11 -16.13 -1.23
N THR A 239 2.22 -15.54 -2.01
CA THR A 239 1.67 -16.21 -3.19
C THR A 239 2.77 -16.46 -4.22
N LEU A 240 3.69 -15.52 -4.44
CA LEU A 240 4.85 -15.73 -5.32
C LEU A 240 5.75 -16.88 -4.82
N VAL A 241 5.98 -16.96 -3.50
CA VAL A 241 6.82 -18.00 -2.88
C VAL A 241 6.29 -19.41 -3.18
N ILE A 242 4.97 -19.61 -3.12
CA ILE A 242 4.36 -20.94 -3.29
C ILE A 242 4.11 -21.35 -4.73
N ILE A 243 4.23 -20.43 -5.70
CA ILE A 243 4.02 -20.76 -7.11
C ILE A 243 5.06 -21.81 -7.53
N PRO A 244 4.63 -23.01 -7.95
CA PRO A 244 5.58 -24.00 -8.42
C PRO A 244 6.34 -23.49 -9.66
N PRO A 245 7.63 -23.82 -9.83
CA PRO A 245 8.37 -23.45 -11.04
C PRO A 245 7.72 -24.07 -12.28
N ASP A 246 7.83 -23.40 -13.42
CA ASP A 246 7.22 -23.88 -14.66
C ASP A 246 7.85 -25.20 -15.12
N ARG A 247 7.03 -26.16 -15.55
CA ARG A 247 7.50 -27.48 -16.00
C ARG A 247 8.26 -27.40 -17.32
N GLU A 248 7.97 -26.43 -18.18
CA GLU A 248 8.57 -26.35 -19.52
C GLU A 248 10.06 -25.97 -19.46
N LEU A 249 10.45 -25.07 -18.56
CA LEU A 249 11.86 -24.78 -18.25
C LEU A 249 12.62 -26.04 -17.79
N TRP A 250 11.95 -26.91 -17.02
CA TRP A 250 12.50 -28.17 -16.52
C TRP A 250 12.50 -29.32 -17.53
N GLY A 251 11.50 -29.38 -18.40
CA GLY A 251 11.39 -30.38 -19.47
C GLY A 251 12.53 -30.23 -20.49
N ASN A 252 12.85 -28.98 -20.85
CA ASN A 252 13.96 -28.69 -21.77
C ASN A 252 15.33 -28.98 -21.16
N THR A 253 15.57 -28.69 -19.87
CA THR A 253 16.83 -29.08 -19.20
C THR A 253 16.93 -30.60 -19.08
N ARG A 254 15.83 -31.30 -18.76
CA ARG A 254 15.85 -32.76 -18.66
C ARG A 254 16.10 -33.41 -20.02
N ASN A 255 15.54 -32.88 -21.10
CA ASN A 255 15.82 -33.35 -22.45
C ASN A 255 17.24 -33.00 -22.92
N GLN A 256 17.80 -31.85 -22.56
CA GLN A 256 19.21 -31.53 -22.81
C GLN A 256 20.17 -32.46 -22.03
N VAL A 257 19.88 -32.76 -20.77
CA VAL A 257 20.68 -33.71 -19.98
C VAL A 257 20.53 -35.14 -20.55
N ARG A 258 19.33 -35.53 -20.98
CA ARG A 258 19.10 -36.85 -21.57
C ARG A 258 19.76 -36.99 -22.95
N HIS A 259 19.78 -35.95 -23.78
CA HIS A 259 20.49 -35.96 -25.06
C HIS A 259 22.00 -35.75 -24.92
N GLY A 260 22.47 -35.04 -23.89
CA GLY A 260 23.89 -34.92 -23.55
C GLY A 260 24.49 -36.23 -23.04
N ILE A 261 23.72 -37.03 -22.28
CA ILE A 261 24.15 -38.35 -21.81
C ILE A 261 24.12 -39.41 -22.93
N ILE A 262 23.26 -39.27 -23.94
CA ILE A 262 23.16 -40.23 -25.05
C ILE A 262 24.23 -40.02 -26.13
N ARG A 263 24.95 -38.88 -26.14
CA ARG A 263 26.01 -38.60 -27.14
C ARG A 263 27.41 -39.10 -26.76
N ASN A 264 27.64 -39.54 -25.52
CA ASN A 264 28.86 -40.27 -25.14
C ASN A 264 28.51 -41.73 -24.81
N LYS A 265 28.33 -42.53 -25.86
CA LYS A 265 28.38 -43.99 -25.76
C LYS A 265 29.84 -44.43 -25.68
N GLU A 266 30.38 -44.51 -24.47
CA GLU A 266 31.34 -45.57 -24.15
C GLU A 266 30.58 -46.70 -23.43
N PRO A 267 30.91 -47.97 -23.68
CA PRO A 267 30.16 -49.10 -23.17
C PRO A 267 30.35 -49.26 -21.65
N VAL A 268 29.25 -49.19 -20.91
CA VAL A 268 29.18 -49.53 -19.49
C VAL A 268 29.33 -51.04 -19.33
N VAL A 269 30.53 -51.45 -18.92
CA VAL A 269 30.80 -52.78 -18.37
C VAL A 269 30.18 -52.88 -16.98
N SER A 270 29.30 -53.89 -16.82
CA SER A 270 29.02 -54.64 -15.58
C SER A 270 29.10 -53.87 -14.25
N TRP A 271 27.93 -53.40 -13.78
CA TRP A 271 27.70 -53.03 -12.37
C TRP A 271 27.13 -54.22 -11.54
N GLY A 272 27.75 -55.38 -11.71
CA GLY A 272 27.59 -56.52 -10.80
C GLY A 272 28.83 -56.65 -9.91
N LYS A 273 28.63 -56.55 -8.58
CA LYS A 273 29.63 -56.70 -7.50
C LYS A 273 30.50 -55.48 -7.14
N VAL A 274 29.91 -54.47 -6.48
CA VAL A 274 30.61 -53.74 -5.39
C VAL A 274 29.62 -53.35 -4.29
N ARG A 275 29.04 -54.38 -3.65
CA ARG A 275 28.39 -54.26 -2.33
C ARG A 275 29.16 -55.19 -1.42
N ASN A 276 30.26 -54.69 -0.86
CA ASN A 276 31.05 -55.20 0.27
C ASN A 276 32.52 -54.83 0.07
N ARG A 277 32.90 -53.62 0.52
CA ARG A 277 34.23 -53.24 1.02
C ARG A 277 34.24 -51.72 1.17
N MET A 278 33.97 -51.25 2.39
CA MET A 278 34.74 -50.19 3.05
C MET A 278 34.18 -49.93 4.45
N VAL A 279 34.42 -50.91 5.32
CA VAL A 279 34.72 -50.68 6.74
C VAL A 279 36.24 -50.74 6.84
N LYS A 280 36.83 -49.78 7.56
CA LYS A 280 38.24 -49.69 8.02
C LYS A 280 39.31 -49.45 6.94
N LYS A 281 39.85 -48.23 6.90
CA LYS A 281 41.19 -47.87 7.41
C LYS A 281 41.61 -46.48 6.89
N LEU A 282 41.84 -45.56 7.83
CA LEU A 282 42.86 -44.51 7.69
C LEU A 282 44.23 -45.18 7.49
N PRO A 283 45.15 -44.64 6.68
CA PRO A 283 46.10 -43.66 7.25
C PRO A 283 46.61 -42.57 6.29
N ARG A 284 47.29 -41.60 6.92
CA ARG A 284 48.12 -40.50 6.36
C ARG A 284 49.05 -40.91 5.21
N LYS A 285 49.28 -40.01 4.24
CA LYS A 285 50.61 -39.46 3.91
C LYS A 285 50.55 -38.28 2.93
N LEU A 286 51.45 -37.32 3.17
CA LEU A 286 51.84 -36.21 2.30
C LEU A 286 52.27 -36.70 0.91
N GLY A 287 52.02 -35.88 -0.12
CA GLY A 287 52.58 -36.04 -1.46
C GLY A 287 52.39 -34.78 -2.29
N SER A 288 53.51 -34.15 -2.62
CA SER A 288 53.71 -32.94 -3.42
C SER A 288 53.32 -33.11 -4.89
N GLY A 289 52.87 -32.02 -5.52
CA GLY A 289 53.11 -31.72 -6.94
C GLY A 289 52.06 -32.21 -7.93
N GLY A 290 51.26 -31.29 -8.48
CA GLY A 290 50.41 -31.59 -9.63
C GLY A 290 49.60 -30.38 -10.10
N LYS A 291 50.01 -29.79 -11.22
CA LYS A 291 49.30 -28.74 -11.96
C LYS A 291 47.98 -29.26 -12.55
N LEU A 292 47.10 -28.28 -12.81
CA LEU A 292 46.10 -28.21 -13.88
C LEU A 292 44.65 -28.64 -13.59
N GLN A 293 43.78 -27.77 -14.09
CA GLN A 293 42.32 -27.89 -14.27
C GLN A 293 41.49 -27.77 -12.99
N ASN A 294 41.31 -26.52 -12.57
CA ASN A 294 40.25 -26.16 -11.65
C ASN A 294 38.89 -26.39 -12.36
N PRO A 295 38.06 -27.34 -11.90
CA PRO A 295 36.81 -27.65 -12.54
C PRO A 295 35.91 -26.43 -12.42
N ARG A 296 35.51 -25.85 -13.56
CA ARG A 296 34.25 -25.11 -13.64
C ARG A 296 33.14 -26.13 -13.37
N ALA A 297 32.97 -26.49 -12.10
CA ALA A 297 31.74 -27.05 -11.60
C ALA A 297 30.69 -25.97 -11.88
N ILE A 298 30.05 -26.10 -13.04
CA ILE A 298 28.80 -25.44 -13.37
C ILE A 298 27.90 -25.79 -12.17
N LYS A 299 27.80 -24.86 -11.22
CA LYS A 299 26.85 -24.92 -10.13
C LYS A 299 25.51 -25.06 -10.83
N ASN A 300 25.00 -26.29 -10.86
CA ASN A 300 23.71 -26.58 -11.46
C ASN A 300 22.72 -25.60 -10.81
N PRO A 301 22.03 -24.77 -11.62
CA PRO A 301 21.13 -23.78 -11.09
C PRO A 301 20.13 -24.48 -10.18
N SER A 302 20.10 -24.01 -8.93
CA SER A 302 19.26 -24.46 -7.82
C SER A 302 18.10 -25.35 -8.25
N CYS A 303 18.20 -26.64 -7.95
CA CYS A 303 17.08 -27.55 -8.07
C CYS A 303 16.04 -27.10 -7.02
N LYS A 304 15.13 -26.18 -7.40
CA LYS A 304 14.02 -25.74 -6.55
C LYS A 304 13.28 -26.99 -6.07
N THR A 305 13.48 -27.34 -4.80
CA THR A 305 12.88 -28.52 -4.19
C THR A 305 11.38 -28.37 -4.26
N ARG A 306 10.73 -29.28 -4.99
CA ARG A 306 9.27 -29.29 -5.13
C ARG A 306 8.65 -29.54 -3.76
N LEU A 307 7.90 -28.57 -3.25
CA LEU A 307 7.18 -28.70 -1.98
C LEU A 307 6.15 -29.86 -2.08
N PRO A 308 6.00 -30.67 -1.02
CA PRO A 308 4.96 -31.69 -0.95
C PRO A 308 3.55 -31.09 -1.14
N PHE A 309 2.64 -31.84 -1.78
CA PHE A 309 1.26 -31.39 -2.00
C PHE A 309 0.55 -30.93 -0.71
N PRO A 310 0.61 -31.68 0.41
CA PRO A 310 -0.06 -31.27 1.64
C PRO A 310 0.47 -29.94 2.19
N LEU A 311 1.77 -29.69 2.07
CA LEU A 311 2.40 -28.46 2.54
C LEU A 311 1.98 -27.25 1.69
N ASN A 312 2.01 -27.38 0.36
CA ASN A 312 1.51 -26.33 -0.54
C ASN A 312 0.05 -25.97 -0.25
N LEU A 313 -0.79 -26.99 -0.03
CA LEU A 313 -2.20 -26.78 0.29
C LEU A 313 -2.38 -26.11 1.65
N TYR A 314 -1.57 -26.49 2.64
CA TYR A 314 -1.60 -25.89 3.96
C TYR A 314 -1.23 -24.40 3.92
N ILE A 315 -0.13 -24.03 3.25
CA ILE A 315 0.27 -22.64 3.07
C ILE A 315 -0.82 -21.86 2.31
N TYR A 316 -1.40 -22.45 1.26
CA TYR A 316 -2.49 -21.81 0.52
C TYR A 316 -3.71 -21.52 1.40
N LYS A 317 -4.06 -22.42 2.33
CA LYS A 317 -5.13 -22.20 3.32
C LYS A 317 -4.78 -21.07 4.29
N CYS A 318 -3.52 -20.97 4.73
CA CYS A 318 -3.06 -19.83 5.53
C CYS A 318 -3.26 -18.52 4.77
N LEU A 319 -2.84 -18.45 3.50
CA LEU A 319 -3.06 -17.26 2.66
C LEU A 319 -4.53 -16.94 2.43
N ARG A 320 -5.38 -17.96 2.37
CA ARG A 320 -6.83 -17.77 2.30
C ARG A 320 -7.37 -17.13 3.57
N ILE A 321 -6.94 -17.57 4.75
CA ILE A 321 -7.31 -16.96 6.04
C ILE A 321 -6.86 -15.50 6.06
N LEU A 322 -5.64 -15.22 5.63
CA LEU A 322 -5.12 -13.85 5.53
C LEU A 322 -5.98 -12.98 4.60
N SER A 323 -6.39 -13.52 3.45
CA SER A 323 -7.26 -12.81 2.51
C SER A 323 -8.63 -12.52 3.09
N ILE A 324 -9.19 -13.42 3.91
CA ILE A 324 -10.47 -13.21 4.61
C ILE A 324 -10.32 -12.09 5.64
N ILE A 325 -9.25 -12.13 6.45
CA ILE A 325 -8.95 -11.08 7.44
C ILE A 325 -8.85 -9.70 6.75
N HIS A 326 -8.10 -9.62 5.64
CA HIS A 326 -7.96 -8.35 4.91
C HIS A 326 -9.24 -7.90 4.20
N SER A 327 -10.06 -8.84 3.72
CA SER A 327 -11.37 -8.50 3.16
C SER A 327 -12.31 -7.92 4.23
N GLU A 328 -12.29 -8.47 5.45
CA GLU A 328 -13.09 -7.97 6.56
C GLU A 328 -12.63 -6.56 6.98
N ILE A 329 -11.31 -6.33 7.04
CA ILE A 329 -10.73 -5.01 7.29
C ILE A 329 -11.16 -4.03 6.19
N ALA A 330 -11.03 -4.39 4.92
CA ALA A 330 -11.38 -3.52 3.82
C ALA A 330 -12.87 -3.13 3.85
N HIS A 331 -13.75 -4.07 4.19
CA HIS A 331 -15.18 -3.80 4.37
C HIS A 331 -15.45 -2.87 5.56
N ASP A 332 -14.75 -3.07 6.68
CA ASP A 332 -14.84 -2.20 7.86
C ASP A 332 -14.31 -0.77 7.59
N PHE A 333 -13.31 -0.63 6.70
CA PHE A 333 -12.79 0.64 6.23
C PHE A 333 -13.38 1.00 4.87
N VAL A 334 -14.62 1.49 4.87
CA VAL A 334 -15.33 1.99 3.65
C VAL A 334 -14.42 2.87 2.78
N SER A 335 -13.53 3.67 3.39
CA SER A 335 -12.55 4.48 2.67
C SER A 335 -11.59 3.67 1.78
N THR A 336 -11.20 2.46 2.19
CA THR A 336 -10.42 1.52 1.36
C THR A 336 -11.23 1.04 0.15
N CYS A 337 -12.55 0.88 0.26
CA CYS A 337 -13.41 0.57 -0.89
C CYS A 337 -13.61 1.79 -1.80
N LEU A 338 -13.62 2.99 -1.22
CA LEU A 338 -13.81 4.27 -1.92
C LEU A 338 -12.50 4.90 -2.44
N HIS A 339 -11.33 4.26 -2.29
CA HIS A 339 -10.05 4.82 -2.71
C HIS A 339 -10.06 5.27 -4.18
N HIS A 340 -10.63 4.48 -5.09
CA HIS A 340 -10.75 4.84 -6.50
C HIS A 340 -11.56 6.12 -6.69
N PHE A 341 -12.68 6.26 -5.98
CA PHE A 341 -13.49 7.48 -6.01
C PHE A 341 -12.69 8.70 -5.51
N TYR A 342 -11.97 8.56 -4.39
CA TYR A 342 -11.13 9.64 -3.87
C TYR A 342 -10.00 10.02 -4.84
N CYS A 343 -9.30 9.04 -5.41
CA CYS A 343 -8.23 9.27 -6.37
C CYS A 343 -8.73 9.96 -7.65
N VAL A 344 -9.88 9.54 -8.18
CA VAL A 344 -10.52 10.18 -9.34
C VAL A 344 -10.93 11.61 -9.00
N ALA A 345 -11.68 11.82 -7.91
CA ALA A 345 -12.14 13.16 -7.51
C ALA A 345 -10.98 14.13 -7.26
N ALA A 346 -9.96 13.71 -6.49
CA ALA A 346 -8.78 14.52 -6.20
C ALA A 346 -8.00 14.86 -7.47
N SER A 347 -7.83 13.89 -8.37
CA SER A 347 -7.12 14.09 -9.63
C SER A 347 -7.89 15.00 -10.58
N THR A 348 -9.21 14.86 -10.66
CA THR A 348 -10.06 15.75 -11.45
C THR A 348 -9.99 17.18 -10.94
N ILE A 349 -10.07 17.40 -9.62
CA ILE A 349 -9.92 18.74 -9.03
C ILE A 349 -8.53 19.30 -9.37
N ALA A 350 -7.47 18.52 -9.13
CA ALA A 350 -6.10 18.95 -9.41
C ALA A 350 -5.87 19.27 -10.89
N LEU A 351 -6.36 18.43 -11.80
CA LEU A 351 -6.24 18.63 -13.24
C LEU A 351 -7.04 19.83 -13.73
N TYR A 352 -8.26 20.03 -13.23
CA TYR A 352 -9.07 21.21 -13.53
C TYR A 352 -8.33 22.49 -13.17
N PHE A 353 -7.85 22.61 -11.92
CA PHE A 353 -7.12 23.80 -11.48
C PHE A 353 -5.76 23.96 -12.18
N LEU A 354 -5.13 22.86 -12.61
CA LEU A 354 -3.92 22.92 -13.40
C LEU A 354 -4.19 23.49 -14.80
N VAL A 355 -5.25 23.03 -15.48
CA VAL A 355 -5.64 23.52 -16.82
C VAL A 355 -6.08 24.97 -16.78
N VAL A 356 -6.98 25.33 -15.86
CA VAL A 356 -7.40 26.74 -15.63
C VAL A 356 -6.21 27.61 -15.23
N GLY A 357 -5.29 27.05 -14.44
CA GLY A 357 -4.06 27.72 -14.06
C GLY A 357 -3.12 27.99 -15.23
N PHE A 358 -3.13 27.16 -16.27
CA PHE A 358 -2.32 27.36 -17.49
C PHE A 358 -2.98 28.27 -18.52
N SER A 359 -4.32 28.36 -18.54
CA SER A 359 -5.04 29.25 -19.46
C SER A 359 -4.98 30.72 -19.03
N ASN A 360 -4.85 30.98 -17.72
CA ASN A 360 -4.72 32.33 -17.18
C ASN A 360 -3.23 32.76 -17.19
N ASP A 361 -2.96 33.99 -17.65
CA ASP A 361 -1.61 34.51 -17.91
C ASP A 361 -0.57 34.22 -16.82
N PHE A 362 0.64 33.87 -17.26
CA PHE A 362 1.77 33.33 -16.48
C PHE A 362 2.34 34.25 -15.39
N ALA A 363 1.90 35.51 -15.27
CA ALA A 363 2.64 36.54 -14.55
C ALA A 363 2.50 36.49 -13.00
N THR A 364 1.51 35.81 -12.43
CA THR A 364 1.29 35.84 -10.98
C THR A 364 2.07 34.75 -10.24
N SER A 365 2.91 35.12 -9.27
CA SER A 365 3.72 34.20 -8.44
C SER A 365 2.88 33.18 -7.66
N HIS A 366 1.65 33.55 -7.26
CA HIS A 366 0.69 32.64 -6.61
C HIS A 366 0.29 31.44 -7.49
N SER A 367 0.47 31.53 -8.82
CA SER A 367 0.20 30.43 -9.73
C SER A 367 1.19 29.26 -9.58
N LEU A 368 2.46 29.52 -9.23
CA LEU A 368 3.48 28.47 -9.18
C LEU A 368 3.26 27.50 -8.02
N LEU A 369 2.90 28.03 -6.84
CA LEU A 369 2.59 27.21 -5.67
C LEU A 369 1.39 26.30 -5.93
N LEU A 370 0.30 26.87 -6.45
CA LEU A 370 -0.91 26.13 -6.77
C LEU A 370 -0.63 25.03 -7.81
N ARG A 371 0.10 25.35 -8.89
CA ARG A 371 0.50 24.36 -9.90
C ARG A 371 1.33 23.23 -9.29
N SER A 372 2.29 23.57 -8.41
CA SER A 372 3.12 22.57 -7.71
C SER A 372 2.28 21.64 -6.82
N LEU A 373 1.29 22.20 -6.10
CA LEU A 373 0.34 21.43 -5.30
C LEU A 373 -0.51 20.50 -6.17
N CYS A 374 -1.06 21.00 -7.26
CA CYS A 374 -1.85 20.19 -8.20
C CYS A 374 -1.03 19.04 -8.79
N ILE A 375 0.21 19.31 -9.24
CA ILE A 375 1.10 18.29 -9.78
C ILE A 375 1.45 17.24 -8.72
N THR A 376 1.77 17.67 -7.49
CA THR A 376 2.09 16.75 -6.41
C THR A 376 0.89 15.87 -6.06
N LEU A 377 -0.31 16.46 -5.99
CA LEU A 377 -1.55 15.72 -5.73
C LEU A 377 -1.86 14.71 -6.84
N LEU A 378 -1.70 15.09 -8.11
CA LEU A 378 -1.88 14.19 -9.26
C LEU A 378 -0.90 13.00 -9.20
N ILE A 379 0.38 13.27 -8.97
CA ILE A 379 1.41 12.22 -8.85
C ILE A 379 1.05 11.29 -7.68
N LEU A 380 0.66 11.83 -6.53
CA LEU A 380 0.28 11.05 -5.36
C LEU A 380 -0.93 10.15 -5.66
N CYS A 381 -2.00 10.70 -6.23
CA CYS A 381 -3.20 9.93 -6.59
C CYS A 381 -2.90 8.83 -7.61
N VAL A 382 -2.12 9.13 -8.65
CA VAL A 382 -1.68 8.14 -9.65
C VAL A 382 -0.86 7.03 -9.01
N VAL A 383 0.08 7.36 -8.12
CA VAL A 383 0.93 6.37 -7.45
C VAL A 383 0.14 5.48 -6.49
N VAL A 384 -0.79 6.06 -5.71
CA VAL A 384 -1.66 5.32 -4.78
C VAL A 384 -2.61 4.39 -5.54
N GLU A 385 -3.24 4.89 -6.61
CA GLU A 385 -4.14 4.11 -7.45
C GLU A 385 -3.39 2.97 -8.15
N TRP A 386 -2.27 3.31 -8.81
CA TRP A 386 -1.43 2.33 -9.48
C TRP A 386 -0.96 1.24 -8.51
N PHE A 387 -0.53 1.60 -7.30
CA PHE A 387 -0.09 0.64 -6.30
C PHE A 387 -1.25 -0.28 -5.88
N THR A 388 -2.39 0.29 -5.50
CA THR A 388 -3.54 -0.47 -4.98
C THR A 388 -4.05 -1.46 -6.02
N VAL A 389 -4.25 -0.99 -7.25
CA VAL A 389 -4.72 -1.80 -8.38
C VAL A 389 -3.68 -2.86 -8.77
N SER A 390 -2.40 -2.48 -8.90
CA SER A 390 -1.35 -3.39 -9.35
C SER A 390 -1.11 -4.53 -8.36
N PHE A 391 -1.05 -4.25 -7.06
CA PHE A 391 -0.75 -5.28 -6.07
C PHE A 391 -1.93 -6.22 -5.84
N VAL A 392 -3.16 -5.71 -5.81
CA VAL A 392 -4.36 -6.53 -5.74
C VAL A 392 -4.48 -7.43 -6.99
N SER A 393 -4.25 -6.85 -8.17
CA SER A 393 -4.21 -7.57 -9.46
C SER A 393 -3.17 -8.68 -9.48
N LYS A 394 -1.94 -8.35 -9.09
CA LYS A 394 -0.82 -9.30 -9.09
C LYS A 394 -1.02 -10.41 -8.06
N GLY A 395 -1.55 -10.10 -6.88
CA GLY A 395 -1.92 -11.09 -5.87
C GLY A 395 -2.95 -12.08 -6.40
N SER A 396 -4.04 -11.59 -7.01
CA SER A 396 -5.08 -12.43 -7.61
C SER A 396 -4.54 -13.29 -8.77
N SER A 397 -3.76 -12.69 -9.66
CA SER A 397 -3.14 -13.38 -10.80
C SER A 397 -2.16 -14.46 -10.35
N ALA A 398 -1.32 -14.15 -9.36
CA ALA A 398 -0.39 -15.09 -8.74
C ALA A 398 -1.15 -16.27 -8.10
N SER A 399 -2.27 -16.01 -7.43
CA SER A 399 -3.07 -17.06 -6.81
C SER A 399 -3.72 -17.99 -7.83
N ARG A 400 -4.17 -17.46 -8.97
CA ARG A 400 -4.70 -18.26 -10.09
C ARG A 400 -3.62 -19.11 -10.74
N LEU A 401 -2.45 -18.51 -10.97
CA LEU A 401 -1.31 -19.20 -11.53
C LEU A 401 -0.86 -20.34 -10.62
N PHE A 402 -0.87 -20.13 -9.30
CA PHE A 402 -0.64 -21.17 -8.32
C PHE A 402 -1.63 -22.34 -8.48
N LEU A 403 -2.94 -22.09 -8.49
CA LEU A 403 -3.95 -23.16 -8.63
C LEU A 403 -3.83 -23.89 -9.97
N GLN A 404 -3.58 -23.17 -11.06
CA GLN A 404 -3.38 -23.75 -12.39
C GLN A 404 -2.15 -24.67 -12.40
N ARG A 405 -1.02 -24.22 -11.85
CA ARG A 405 0.21 -25.02 -11.77
C ARG A 405 0.03 -26.21 -10.83
N MET A 406 -0.64 -26.04 -9.69
CA MET A 406 -0.99 -27.14 -8.80
C MET A 406 -1.86 -28.19 -9.49
N TYR A 407 -2.84 -27.78 -10.29
CA TYR A 407 -3.68 -28.69 -11.08
C TYR A 407 -2.88 -29.46 -12.13
N LYS A 408 -1.98 -28.80 -12.86
CA LYS A 408 -1.07 -29.46 -13.81
C LYS A 408 -0.11 -30.44 -13.11
N LEU A 409 0.34 -30.11 -11.91
CA LEU A 409 1.34 -30.87 -11.16
C LEU A 409 0.76 -32.10 -10.43
N TYR A 410 -0.42 -31.96 -9.84
CA TYR A 410 -1.04 -32.91 -8.90
C TYR A 410 -2.44 -33.37 -9.32
N GLY A 411 -3.06 -32.75 -10.33
CA GLY A 411 -4.42 -33.08 -10.78
C GLY A 411 -4.60 -34.46 -11.43
N ARG A 412 -3.56 -35.31 -11.49
CA ARG A 412 -3.66 -36.69 -11.97
C ARG A 412 -4.42 -37.60 -10.99
N ARG A 413 -4.27 -37.37 -9.68
CA ARG A 413 -4.95 -38.18 -8.65
C ARG A 413 -6.37 -37.63 -8.39
N LYS A 414 -7.35 -38.52 -8.29
CA LYS A 414 -8.78 -38.16 -8.10
C LYS A 414 -8.99 -37.31 -6.84
N TYR A 415 -8.35 -37.68 -5.73
CA TYR A 415 -8.41 -36.94 -4.47
C TYR A 415 -7.82 -35.53 -4.59
N GLU A 416 -6.57 -35.41 -5.05
CA GLU A 416 -5.87 -34.11 -5.21
C GLU A 416 -6.63 -33.18 -6.16
N ARG A 417 -7.19 -33.72 -7.25
CA ARG A 417 -8.06 -32.97 -8.18
C ARG A 417 -9.32 -32.43 -7.50
N LYS A 418 -10.00 -33.24 -6.68
CA LYS A 418 -11.21 -32.82 -5.96
C LYS A 418 -10.89 -31.71 -4.95
N VAL A 419 -9.78 -31.85 -4.22
CA VAL A 419 -9.31 -30.85 -3.24
C VAL A 419 -8.91 -29.53 -3.91
N LEU A 420 -8.27 -29.58 -5.08
CA LEU A 420 -7.91 -28.38 -5.84
C LEU A 420 -9.14 -27.70 -6.46
N ARG A 421 -10.12 -28.46 -6.94
CA ARG A 421 -11.39 -27.89 -7.47
C ARG A 421 -12.22 -27.19 -6.40
N SER A 422 -12.09 -27.57 -5.13
CA SER A 422 -12.77 -26.86 -4.03
C SER A 422 -12.00 -25.63 -3.55
N GLN A 423 -10.80 -25.37 -4.05
CA GLN A 423 -10.07 -24.13 -3.75
C GLN A 423 -10.51 -23.03 -4.72
N THR A 424 -10.88 -21.89 -4.18
CA THR A 424 -11.05 -20.64 -4.94
C THR A 424 -9.74 -19.85 -4.93
N PRO A 425 -9.44 -19.05 -5.95
CA PRO A 425 -8.34 -18.10 -5.91
C PRO A 425 -8.43 -17.23 -4.65
N ASN A 426 -7.30 -16.98 -4.00
CA ASN A 426 -7.14 -15.99 -2.95
C ASN A 426 -7.13 -14.60 -3.61
N SER A 427 -8.28 -14.17 -4.09
CA SER A 427 -8.52 -12.78 -4.45
C SER A 427 -9.17 -12.10 -3.25
N VAL A 428 -8.56 -11.03 -2.75
CA VAL A 428 -9.28 -10.10 -1.88
C VAL A 428 -10.43 -9.57 -2.73
N ASN A 429 -11.66 -10.01 -2.43
CA ASN A 429 -12.83 -9.63 -3.20
C ASN A 429 -13.23 -8.22 -2.78
N LEU A 430 -12.41 -7.24 -3.14
CA LEU A 430 -12.80 -5.84 -3.07
C LEU A 430 -13.91 -5.68 -4.10
N GLU A 431 -15.06 -5.12 -3.72
CA GLU A 431 -16.26 -5.03 -4.58
C GLU A 431 -15.97 -4.43 -5.97
N PHE A 432 -14.89 -3.63 -6.11
CA PHE A 432 -14.43 -3.10 -7.40
C PHE A 432 -13.94 -4.18 -8.38
N MET A 433 -13.40 -5.30 -7.89
CA MET A 433 -13.01 -6.43 -8.74
C MET A 433 -14.23 -7.19 -9.24
N GLY A 434 -15.43 -6.98 -8.68
CA GLY A 434 -16.66 -7.70 -9.03
C GLY A 434 -17.11 -7.56 -10.50
N SER A 435 -16.55 -6.60 -11.25
CA SER A 435 -16.69 -6.57 -12.70
C SER A 435 -15.98 -7.80 -13.31
N VAL A 436 -16.80 -8.75 -13.74
CA VAL A 436 -16.42 -10.03 -14.36
C VAL A 436 -15.44 -9.84 -15.52
N GLU A 437 -15.49 -8.71 -16.22
CA GLU A 437 -14.57 -8.36 -17.32
C GLU A 437 -13.16 -8.03 -16.83
N THR A 438 -13.02 -7.22 -15.77
CA THR A 438 -11.70 -6.94 -15.16
C THR A 438 -11.05 -8.20 -14.60
N ILE A 439 -11.87 -9.13 -14.11
CA ILE A 439 -11.44 -10.45 -13.63
C ILE A 439 -11.01 -11.35 -14.79
N ARG A 440 -11.65 -11.27 -15.95
CA ARG A 440 -11.41 -12.15 -17.10
C ARG A 440 -10.22 -11.70 -17.94
N ASP A 441 -10.08 -10.41 -18.22
CA ASP A 441 -9.09 -9.88 -19.16
C ASP A 441 -7.75 -9.54 -18.49
N GLY A 442 -7.68 -9.71 -17.17
CA GLY A 442 -6.57 -9.27 -16.35
C GLY A 442 -6.68 -7.77 -16.06
N ILE A 443 -6.40 -7.40 -14.81
CA ILE A 443 -6.25 -6.01 -14.40
C ILE A 443 -4.88 -5.56 -14.91
N GLN A 444 -4.79 -5.33 -16.21
CA GLN A 444 -3.66 -4.71 -16.90
C GLN A 444 -4.01 -3.27 -17.29
N ALA A 445 -3.07 -2.59 -17.96
CA ALA A 445 -3.05 -1.18 -18.34
C ALA A 445 -4.42 -0.57 -18.71
N LYS A 446 -5.35 -1.35 -19.29
CA LYS A 446 -6.74 -0.97 -19.53
C LYS A 446 -7.45 -0.35 -18.31
N TYR A 447 -7.32 -0.91 -17.10
CA TYR A 447 -7.95 -0.31 -15.91
C TYR A 447 -7.36 1.08 -15.61
N PHE A 448 -6.03 1.19 -15.67
CA PHE A 448 -5.34 2.46 -15.42
C PHE A 448 -5.63 3.50 -16.52
N LEU A 449 -5.73 3.06 -17.78
CA LEU A 449 -6.16 3.91 -18.88
C LEU A 449 -7.62 4.37 -18.70
N ASN A 450 -8.51 3.50 -18.21
CA ASN A 450 -9.88 3.87 -17.87
C ASN A 450 -9.93 4.87 -16.71
N TYR A 451 -9.05 4.74 -15.71
CA TYR A 451 -8.89 5.74 -14.66
C TYR A 451 -8.49 7.11 -15.24
N LEU A 452 -7.47 7.14 -16.11
CA LEU A 452 -7.04 8.38 -16.76
C LEU A 452 -8.12 8.97 -17.67
N SER A 453 -8.84 8.13 -18.43
CA SER A 453 -9.94 8.58 -19.29
C SER A 453 -11.08 9.17 -18.44
N ARG A 454 -11.48 8.53 -17.33
CA ARG A 454 -12.48 9.10 -16.41
C ARG A 454 -12.05 10.44 -15.83
N VAL A 455 -10.81 10.56 -15.35
CA VAL A 455 -10.30 11.83 -14.83
C VAL A 455 -10.34 12.91 -15.90
N SER A 456 -9.90 12.58 -17.13
CA SER A 456 -9.90 13.50 -18.28
C SER A 456 -11.33 13.90 -18.70
N GLU A 457 -12.23 12.94 -18.89
CA GLU A 457 -13.62 13.15 -19.31
C GLU A 457 -14.41 14.00 -18.31
N ILE A 458 -14.29 13.71 -17.01
CA ILE A 458 -14.94 14.52 -15.97
C ILE A 458 -14.33 15.93 -15.94
N THR A 459 -13.00 16.06 -16.10
CA THR A 459 -12.35 17.37 -16.13
C THR A 459 -12.82 18.20 -17.33
N VAL A 460 -12.89 17.61 -18.52
CA VAL A 460 -13.42 18.28 -19.73
C VAL A 460 -14.87 18.67 -19.54
N SER A 461 -15.68 17.80 -18.93
CA SER A 461 -17.09 18.12 -18.64
C SER A 461 -17.24 19.30 -17.68
N LEU A 462 -16.38 19.39 -16.66
CA LEU A 462 -16.33 20.53 -15.74
C LEU A 462 -15.83 21.81 -16.42
N LEU A 463 -14.90 21.71 -17.37
CA LEU A 463 -14.40 22.85 -18.14
C LEU A 463 -15.41 23.38 -19.15
N LEU A 464 -16.25 22.52 -19.72
CA LEU A 464 -17.28 22.90 -20.70
C LEU A 464 -18.61 23.32 -20.06
N GLY A 465 -18.91 22.82 -18.86
CA GLY A 465 -20.15 23.12 -18.13
C GLY A 465 -20.11 24.37 -17.25
N LEU A 466 -18.93 24.96 -17.04
CA LEU A 466 -18.68 26.22 -16.32
C LEU A 466 -18.29 27.32 -17.30
#